data_AF-A0A1X0NTF6-F1
#
_entry.id   AF-A0A1X0NTF6-F1
#
_cell.length_a   1.000
_cell.length_b   1.000
_cell.length_c   1.000
_cell.angle_alpha   90.00
_cell.angle_beta   90.00
_cell.angle_gamma   90.00
#
_symmetry.space_group_name_H-M   'P 1'
#
loop_
_entity.id
_entity.type
_entity.pdbx_description
1 polymer ?
#
loop_
_entity_poly.entity_id
_entity_poly.type
_entity_poly.pdbx_seq_one_letter_code
_entity_poly.pdbx_strand_id
1 'polypeptide(L)'
;VKPLKGSFKVPQYNKSDTCSQFSVPPEHYNPGISGYDTVMYAAAGPEHMEGTMAWGVMCATLTDGRPVAGGIYLSPREITNTSQMVRVVAHEMAHILGFDREVFSANKMITLVHDVRGKSNVHMLTSEKVMEKAQEH
;
A
#
# COMPACT_ATOMS: atom_id res chain seq x y z
N VAL A 1 -9.59 -0.06 -13.15
CA VAL A 1 -8.74 -1.27 -13.05
C VAL A 1 -9.21 -2.29 -14.09
N LYS A 2 -8.33 -3.13 -14.65
CA LYS A 2 -8.73 -4.28 -15.47
C LYS A 2 -9.09 -5.44 -14.53
N PRO A 3 -10.35 -5.92 -14.46
CA PRO A 3 -10.72 -6.95 -13.49
C PRO A 3 -9.85 -8.21 -13.59
N LEU A 4 -9.44 -8.74 -12.45
CA LEU A 4 -8.66 -9.98 -12.39
C LEU A 4 -9.51 -11.16 -12.86
N LYS A 5 -8.94 -11.98 -13.76
CA LYS A 5 -9.54 -13.24 -14.19
C LYS A 5 -8.79 -14.39 -13.51
N GLY A 6 -9.47 -15.14 -12.66
CA GLY A 6 -8.90 -16.27 -11.92
C GLY A 6 -8.82 -16.02 -10.42
N SER A 7 -7.98 -16.81 -9.75
CA SER A 7 -7.71 -16.69 -8.32
C SER A 7 -6.28 -16.23 -8.04
N PHE A 8 -6.07 -15.66 -6.86
CA PHE A 8 -4.74 -15.41 -6.30
C PHE A 8 -4.65 -15.97 -4.89
N LYS A 9 -3.43 -16.24 -4.43
CA LYS A 9 -3.14 -16.75 -3.09
C LYS A 9 -2.43 -15.67 -2.29
N VAL A 10 -2.75 -15.57 -1.02
CA VAL A 10 -1.90 -14.86 -0.07
C VAL A 10 -0.69 -15.76 0.25
N PRO A 11 0.55 -15.26 0.16
CA PRO A 11 1.73 -16.00 0.59
C PRO A 11 1.68 -16.34 2.09
N GLN A 12 2.29 -17.46 2.47
CA GLN A 12 2.61 -17.70 3.88
C GLN A 12 3.89 -16.95 4.22
N TYR A 13 3.85 -16.15 5.28
CA TYR A 13 4.98 -15.34 5.71
C TYR A 13 5.65 -15.93 6.95
N ASN A 14 6.96 -15.68 7.07
CA ASN A 14 7.68 -15.92 8.30
C ASN A 14 7.20 -14.96 9.40
N LYS A 15 7.30 -15.36 10.68
CA LYS A 15 6.86 -14.55 11.83
C LYS A 15 7.51 -13.16 11.93
N SER A 16 8.66 -12.97 11.28
CA SER A 16 9.37 -11.69 11.24
C SER A 16 8.83 -10.72 10.20
N ASP A 17 7.97 -11.18 9.29
CA ASP A 17 7.36 -10.35 8.25
C ASP A 17 6.15 -9.59 8.81
N THR A 18 6.02 -8.31 8.46
CA THR A 18 4.89 -7.47 8.87
C THR A 18 3.54 -8.08 8.46
N CYS A 19 3.46 -8.72 7.28
CA CYS A 19 2.24 -9.35 6.79
C CYS A 19 1.82 -10.59 7.59
N SER A 20 2.74 -11.19 8.37
CA SER A 20 2.41 -12.32 9.26
C SER A 20 1.59 -11.91 10.49
N GLN A 21 1.48 -10.60 10.77
CA GLN A 21 0.71 -10.08 11.92
C GLN A 21 -0.81 -10.09 11.67
N PHE A 22 -1.25 -10.32 10.43
CA PHE A 22 -2.66 -10.34 10.06
C PHE A 22 -3.25 -11.73 10.12
N SER A 23 -4.45 -11.84 10.70
CA SER A 23 -5.24 -13.07 10.69
C SER A 23 -5.86 -13.29 9.31
N VAL A 24 -5.17 -14.05 8.46
CA VAL A 24 -5.65 -14.40 7.12
C VAL A 24 -6.37 -15.75 7.18
N PRO A 25 -7.59 -15.87 6.62
CA PRO A 25 -8.31 -17.14 6.54
C PRO A 25 -7.52 -18.22 5.77
N PRO A 26 -7.49 -19.49 6.24
CA PRO A 26 -6.78 -20.59 5.59
C PRO A 26 -7.03 -20.72 4.08
N GLU A 27 -8.27 -20.51 3.66
CA GLU A 27 -8.73 -20.58 2.28
C GLU A 27 -8.08 -19.53 1.36
N HIS A 28 -7.65 -18.38 1.90
CA HIS A 28 -6.97 -17.34 1.12
C HIS A 28 -5.52 -17.71 0.83
N TYR A 29 -4.89 -18.58 1.64
CA TYR A 29 -3.59 -19.18 1.34
C TYR A 29 -3.75 -20.31 0.32
N ASN A 30 -4.70 -21.22 0.55
CA ASN A 30 -4.96 -22.35 -0.32
C ASN A 30 -6.41 -22.83 -0.18
N PRO A 31 -7.22 -22.91 -1.26
CA PRO A 31 -6.84 -22.81 -2.67
C PRO A 31 -6.58 -21.39 -3.21
N GLY A 32 -6.80 -20.35 -2.40
CA GLY A 32 -6.77 -18.95 -2.83
C GLY A 32 -8.16 -18.38 -3.04
N ILE A 33 -8.23 -17.09 -3.32
CA ILE A 33 -9.48 -16.34 -3.46
C ILE A 33 -9.69 -15.87 -4.90
N SER A 34 -10.93 -15.87 -5.39
CA SER A 34 -11.34 -15.39 -6.71
C SER A 34 -12.50 -14.40 -6.60
N GLY A 35 -12.74 -13.63 -7.67
CA GLY A 35 -13.82 -12.64 -7.71
C GLY A 35 -13.46 -11.27 -7.11
N TYR A 36 -12.20 -11.08 -6.71
CA TYR A 36 -11.69 -9.82 -6.17
C TYR A 36 -10.46 -9.36 -6.93
N ASP A 37 -10.30 -8.04 -7.02
CA ASP A 37 -9.13 -7.41 -7.61
C ASP A 37 -7.98 -7.22 -6.61
N THR A 38 -8.34 -6.95 -5.35
CA THR A 38 -7.45 -6.78 -4.20
C THR A 38 -8.24 -7.12 -2.94
N VAL A 39 -7.59 -7.74 -1.95
CA VAL A 39 -8.16 -8.00 -0.61
C VAL A 39 -7.33 -7.27 0.43
N MET A 40 -8.00 -6.59 1.37
CA MET A 40 -7.35 -5.89 2.47
C MET A 40 -7.70 -6.55 3.79
N TYR A 41 -6.69 -6.87 4.60
CA TYR A 41 -6.85 -7.38 5.95
C TYR A 41 -6.73 -6.23 6.95
N ALA A 42 -7.75 -6.01 7.76
CA ALA A 42 -7.73 -4.98 8.78
C ALA A 42 -7.41 -5.58 10.15
N ALA A 43 -6.54 -4.90 10.89
CA ALA A 43 -6.22 -5.22 12.28
C ALA A 43 -6.21 -3.94 13.11
N ALA A 44 -6.40 -4.08 14.42
CA ALA A 44 -6.28 -2.97 15.35
C ALA A 44 -5.72 -3.47 16.69
N GLY A 45 -4.76 -2.75 17.24
CA GLY A 45 -4.12 -3.09 18.50
C GLY A 45 -3.12 -2.05 18.97
N PRO A 46 -2.42 -2.29 20.10
CA PRO A 46 -1.48 -1.31 20.64
C PRO A 46 -0.36 -1.01 19.64
N GLU A 47 -0.21 0.26 19.29
CA GLU A 47 0.90 0.74 18.48
C GLU A 47 2.04 1.21 19.39
N HIS A 48 3.26 0.79 19.08
CA HIS A 48 4.46 1.09 19.87
C HIS A 48 5.05 2.45 19.52
N MET A 49 4.77 2.95 18.32
CA MET A 49 5.20 4.28 17.89
C MET A 49 4.15 5.33 18.27
N GLU A 50 4.50 6.18 19.23
CA GLU A 50 3.66 7.30 19.63
C GLU A 50 3.38 8.23 18.44
N GLY A 51 2.10 8.57 18.23
CA GLY A 51 1.65 9.40 17.11
C GLY A 51 1.30 8.65 15.82
N THR A 52 1.57 7.34 15.73
CA THR A 52 1.13 6.53 14.58
C THR A 52 -0.36 6.19 14.70
N MET A 53 -1.17 6.79 13.83
CA MET A 53 -2.62 6.57 13.78
C MET A 53 -3.00 5.27 13.07
N ALA A 54 -2.29 4.98 11.97
CA ALA A 54 -2.47 3.79 11.15
C ALA A 54 -1.20 3.51 10.35
N TRP A 55 -1.09 2.30 9.81
CA TRP A 55 -0.13 1.97 8.77
C TRP A 55 -0.70 0.93 7.80
N GLY A 56 -0.30 1.02 6.53
CA GLY A 56 -0.66 0.09 5.46
C GLY A 56 0.56 -0.58 4.85
N VAL A 57 0.41 -1.83 4.42
CA VAL A 57 1.48 -2.58 3.77
C VAL A 57 0.92 -3.45 2.63
N MET A 58 1.62 -3.48 1.51
CA MET A 58 1.35 -4.47 0.47
C MET A 58 1.91 -5.83 0.91
N CYS A 59 1.09 -6.86 0.82
CA CYS A 59 1.50 -8.21 1.19
C CYS A 59 1.71 -9.09 -0.04
N ALA A 60 0.82 -9.04 -1.03
CA ALA A 60 0.93 -9.87 -2.22
C ALA A 60 0.74 -9.06 -3.50
N THR A 61 1.57 -9.37 -4.50
CA THR A 61 1.46 -8.85 -5.86
C THR A 61 1.43 -10.00 -6.86
N LEU A 62 0.84 -9.76 -8.03
CA LEU A 62 0.99 -10.64 -9.18
C LEU A 62 2.38 -10.48 -9.81
N THR A 63 2.70 -11.32 -10.80
CA THR A 63 3.97 -11.28 -11.53
C THR A 63 4.20 -9.98 -12.30
N ASP A 64 3.12 -9.28 -12.67
CA ASP A 64 3.18 -7.96 -13.31
C ASP A 64 3.31 -6.81 -12.30
N GLY A 65 3.46 -7.11 -11.01
CA GLY A 65 3.60 -6.14 -9.92
C GLY A 65 2.26 -5.59 -9.40
N ARG A 66 1.11 -6.03 -9.94
CA ARG A 66 -0.20 -5.56 -9.46
C ARG A 66 -0.46 -6.02 -8.02
N PRO A 67 -0.76 -5.11 -7.06
CA PRO A 67 -1.14 -5.48 -5.70
C PRO A 67 -2.49 -6.21 -5.65
N VAL A 68 -2.52 -7.35 -4.96
CA VAL A 68 -3.71 -8.20 -4.79
C VAL A 68 -4.04 -8.50 -3.33
N ALA A 69 -3.08 -8.31 -2.42
CA ALA A 69 -3.36 -8.35 -0.99
C ALA A 69 -2.53 -7.33 -0.22
N GLY A 70 -3.10 -6.75 0.83
CA GLY A 70 -2.36 -5.93 1.79
C GLY A 70 -3.04 -5.89 3.16
N GLY A 71 -2.32 -5.34 4.13
CA GLY A 71 -2.79 -5.21 5.50
C GLY A 71 -2.87 -3.75 5.90
N ILE A 72 -3.91 -3.38 6.65
CA ILE A 72 -4.05 -2.09 7.32
C ILE A 72 -4.16 -2.31 8.82
N TYR A 73 -3.35 -1.60 9.59
CA TYR A 73 -3.37 -1.63 11.04
C TYR A 73 -3.80 -0.27 11.58
N LEU A 74 -4.65 -0.26 12.60
CA LEU A 74 -5.20 0.94 13.23
C LEU A 74 -4.86 0.97 14.71
N SER A 75 -4.33 2.09 15.20
CA SER A 75 -4.14 2.30 16.64
C SER A 75 -5.49 2.63 17.28
N PRO A 76 -6.06 1.79 18.19
CA PRO A 76 -7.39 2.01 18.74
C PRO A 76 -7.56 3.34 19.47
N ARG A 77 -6.47 3.89 20.05
CA ARG A 77 -6.49 5.18 20.76
C ARG A 77 -6.72 6.36 19.82
N GLU A 78 -6.38 6.19 18.54
CA GLU A 78 -6.45 7.23 17.51
C GLU A 78 -7.72 7.12 16.65
N ILE A 79 -8.51 6.05 16.81
CA ILE A 79 -9.76 5.86 16.05
C ILE A 79 -10.80 6.88 16.53
N THR A 80 -10.96 7.93 15.73
CA THR A 80 -11.91 9.02 15.97
C THR A 80 -12.80 9.25 14.75
N ASN A 81 -14.03 9.71 14.96
CA ASN A 81 -14.94 10.06 13.87
C ASN A 81 -14.62 11.46 13.30
N THR A 82 -13.45 11.59 12.68
CA THR A 82 -12.95 12.85 12.12
C THR A 82 -12.62 12.69 10.64
N SER A 83 -12.72 13.79 9.89
CA SER A 83 -12.28 13.83 8.48
C SER A 83 -10.78 13.55 8.35
N GLN A 84 -10.00 13.88 9.36
CA GLN A 84 -8.58 13.54 9.44
C GLN A 84 -8.36 12.03 9.47
N MET A 85 -9.02 11.31 10.39
CA MET A 85 -8.86 9.86 10.49
C MET A 85 -9.32 9.14 9.22
N VAL A 86 -10.41 9.59 8.60
CA VAL A 86 -10.86 9.07 7.29
C VAL A 86 -9.77 9.22 6.22
N ARG A 87 -9.09 10.37 6.17
CA ARG A 87 -8.00 10.62 5.21
C ARG A 87 -6.75 9.79 5.52
N VAL A 88 -6.45 9.56 6.79
CA VAL A 88 -5.35 8.66 7.21
C VAL A 88 -5.62 7.24 6.74
N VAL A 89 -6.81 6.70 7.00
CA VAL A 89 -7.18 5.36 6.52
C VAL A 89 -7.11 5.28 4.99
N ALA A 90 -7.62 6.30 4.29
CA ALA A 90 -7.54 6.36 2.83
C ALA A 90 -6.10 6.45 2.31
N HIS A 91 -5.20 7.12 3.04
CA HIS A 91 -3.77 7.16 2.74
C HIS A 91 -3.13 5.78 2.84
N GLU A 92 -3.39 5.04 3.91
CA GLU A 92 -2.88 3.67 4.06
C GLU A 92 -3.46 2.70 3.02
N MET A 93 -4.74 2.88 2.66
CA MET A 93 -5.33 2.14 1.54
C MET A 93 -4.63 2.44 0.21
N ALA A 94 -4.17 3.67 -0.01
CA ALA A 94 -3.43 4.02 -1.21
C ALA A 94 -2.08 3.27 -1.28
N HIS A 95 -1.37 3.15 -0.15
CA HIS A 95 -0.14 2.34 -0.06
C HIS A 95 -0.41 0.87 -0.39
N ILE A 96 -1.47 0.27 0.16
CA ILE A 96 -1.90 -1.11 -0.14
C ILE A 96 -2.23 -1.30 -1.63
N LEU A 97 -2.71 -0.26 -2.29
CA LEU A 97 -3.05 -0.26 -3.72
C LEU A 97 -1.85 0.04 -4.63
N GLY A 98 -0.64 0.19 -4.07
CA GLY A 98 0.60 0.37 -4.84
C GLY A 98 1.07 1.81 -4.99
N PHE A 99 0.53 2.76 -4.20
CA PHE A 99 1.13 4.08 -4.07
C PHE A 99 2.40 3.98 -3.21
N ASP A 100 3.46 3.43 -3.78
CA ASP A 100 4.63 3.00 -3.05
C ASP A 100 5.90 3.18 -3.90
N ARG A 101 7.02 3.49 -3.25
CA ARG A 101 8.26 3.90 -3.95
C ARG A 101 8.80 2.76 -4.81
N GLU A 102 8.74 1.53 -4.30
CA GLU A 102 9.22 0.33 -4.96
C GLU A 102 8.39 0.09 -6.24
N VAL A 103 7.08 0.32 -6.17
CA VAL A 103 6.17 0.23 -7.33
C VAL A 103 6.50 1.32 -8.36
N PHE A 104 6.68 2.56 -7.93
CA PHE A 104 7.04 3.65 -8.84
C PHE A 104 8.39 3.40 -9.52
N SER A 105 9.37 2.86 -8.79
CA SER A 105 10.68 2.50 -9.31
C SER A 105 10.58 1.36 -10.33
N ALA A 106 9.85 0.29 -10.01
CA ALA A 106 9.64 -0.85 -10.91
C ALA A 106 8.95 -0.44 -12.23
N ASN A 107 8.08 0.57 -12.16
CA ASN A 107 7.40 1.15 -13.32
C ASN A 107 8.17 2.30 -13.99
N LYS A 108 9.43 2.56 -13.60
CA LYS A 108 10.30 3.61 -14.18
C LYS A 108 9.66 5.01 -14.12
N MET A 109 8.91 5.28 -13.06
CA MET A 109 8.21 6.56 -12.86
C MET A 109 9.04 7.59 -12.09
N ILE A 110 10.17 7.17 -11.51
CA ILE A 110 11.04 8.02 -10.69
C ILE A 110 12.25 8.49 -11.52
N THR A 111 12.55 9.79 -11.44
CA THR A 111 13.80 10.38 -11.94
C THR A 111 14.55 11.03 -10.78
N LEU A 112 15.88 10.87 -10.75
CA LEU A 112 16.75 11.61 -9.84
C LEU A 112 17.08 12.96 -10.49
N VAL A 113 16.73 14.06 -9.82
CA VAL A 113 16.96 15.42 -10.29
C VAL A 113 17.91 16.12 -9.33
N HIS A 114 18.86 16.85 -9.89
CA HIS A 114 19.89 17.57 -9.14
C HIS A 114 19.55 19.05 -8.94
N ASP A 115 20.14 19.65 -7.92
CA ASP A 115 20.12 21.10 -7.66
C ASP A 115 18.72 21.73 -7.57
N VAL A 116 17.75 20.97 -7.06
CA VAL A 116 16.37 21.43 -6.89
C VAL A 116 16.28 22.25 -5.60
N ARG A 117 16.17 23.57 -5.73
CA ARG A 117 16.06 24.52 -4.60
C ARG A 117 17.19 24.34 -3.56
N GLY A 118 18.41 24.15 -4.05
CA GLY A 118 19.60 23.97 -3.20
C GLY A 118 19.77 22.57 -2.60
N LYS A 119 18.93 21.59 -2.98
CA LYS A 119 19.13 20.18 -2.63
C LYS A 119 19.88 19.46 -3.74
N SER A 120 20.92 18.71 -3.38
CA SER A 120 21.79 18.02 -4.33
C SER A 120 21.10 16.89 -5.09
N ASN A 121 20.19 16.16 -4.44
CA ASN A 121 19.53 14.98 -4.98
C ASN A 121 18.06 14.92 -4.55
N VAL A 122 17.14 14.91 -5.51
CA VAL A 122 15.70 14.81 -5.26
C VAL A 122 15.09 13.76 -6.20
N HIS A 123 14.41 12.76 -5.62
CA HIS A 123 13.58 11.84 -6.40
C HIS A 123 12.26 12.51 -6.76
N MET A 124 11.93 12.53 -8.05
CA MET A 124 10.70 13.09 -8.58
C MET A 124 9.91 12.04 -9.34
N LEU A 125 8.58 12.07 -9.21
CA LEU A 125 7.70 11.33 -10.10
C LEU A 125 7.51 12.12 -11.39
N THR A 126 7.97 11.56 -12.51
CA THR A 126 8.05 12.23 -13.81
C THR A 126 7.26 11.50 -14.90
N SER A 127 6.35 10.60 -14.51
CA SER A 127 5.43 9.99 -15.47
C SER A 127 4.53 11.05 -16.09
N GLU A 128 4.16 10.85 -17.35
CA GLU A 128 3.40 11.81 -18.16
C GLU A 128 2.17 12.36 -17.43
N LYS A 129 1.35 11.47 -16.85
CA LYS A 129 0.12 11.87 -16.17
C LYS A 129 0.36 12.67 -14.89
N VAL A 130 1.42 12.34 -14.15
CA VAL A 130 1.78 13.08 -12.94
C VAL A 130 2.23 14.50 -13.31
N MET A 131 3.06 14.64 -14.34
CA MET A 131 3.52 15.96 -14.80
C MET A 131 2.37 16.80 -15.35
N GLU A 132 1.46 16.21 -16.15
CA GLU A 132 0.26 16.88 -16.66
C GLU A 132 -0.57 17.45 -15.50
N LYS A 133 -0.90 16.63 -14.49
CA LYS A 133 -1.74 17.07 -13.37
C LYS A 133 -1.03 18.00 -12.40
N ALA A 134 0.29 17.91 -12.27
CA ALA A 134 1.07 18.85 -11.48
C ALA A 134 1.14 20.24 -12.12
N GLN A 135 1.10 20.34 -13.45
CA GLN A 135 1.04 21.63 -14.16
C GLN A 135 -0.34 22.28 -14.12
N GLU A 136 -1.40 21.48 -14.03
CA GLU A 136 -2.79 21.96 -13.93
C GLU A 136 -3.17 22.48 -12.54
N HIS A 137 -2.53 22.01 -11.46
CA HIS A 137 -2.86 22.33 -10.07
C HIS A 137 -2.41 23.72 -9.63
#